data_AF-A0A290ZAX4-F1
#
_entry.id   AF-A0A290ZAX4-F1
#
_cell.length_a   1.000
_cell.length_b   1.000
_cell.length_c   1.000
_cell.angle_alpha   90.00
_cell.angle_beta   90.00
_cell.angle_gamma   90.00
#
_symmetry.space_group_name_H-M   'P 1'
#
loop_
_entity.id
_entity.type
_entity.pdbx_description
1 polymer ?
#
loop_
_entity_poly.entity_id
_entity_poly.type
_entity_poly.pdbx_seq_one_letter_code
_entity_poly.pdbx_strand_id
1 'polypeptide(L)'
;MSLVQIRITAADRLPTGRVSAEEVLRLLRAEADRTGEDRLRVTASTLRGWKSRPGVPVSPGPGYNVAEVVAYLRTRRLRGQHRTIA
;
A
#
# COMPACT_ATOMS: atom_id res chain seq x y z
N MET A 1 -4.30 -15.77 3.25
CA MET A 1 -5.03 -14.83 4.15
C MET A 1 -4.77 -13.40 3.67
N SER A 2 -5.78 -12.53 3.72
CA SER A 2 -6.02 -11.47 2.73
C SER A 2 -5.69 -10.06 3.26
N LEU A 3 -5.13 -9.21 2.39
CA LEU A 3 -4.89 -7.75 2.52
C LEU A 3 -6.11 -6.89 2.96
N VAL A 4 -7.20 -7.53 3.37
CA VAL A 4 -8.44 -6.94 3.86
C VAL A 4 -8.25 -6.41 5.28
N GLN A 5 -7.37 -7.00 6.11
CA GLN A 5 -7.18 -6.55 7.49
C GLN A 5 -6.53 -5.16 7.60
N ILE A 6 -5.57 -4.80 6.73
CA ILE A 6 -4.97 -3.44 6.72
C ILE A 6 -6.06 -2.35 6.62
N ARG A 7 -7.11 -2.61 5.82
CA ARG A 7 -8.19 -1.66 5.58
C ARG A 7 -9.00 -1.37 6.85
N ILE A 8 -9.15 -2.35 7.74
CA ILE A 8 -10.00 -2.23 8.93
C ILE A 8 -9.25 -1.52 10.07
N THR A 9 -7.94 -1.74 10.21
CA THR A 9 -7.19 -1.16 11.35
C THR A 9 -6.74 0.29 11.11
N ALA A 10 -6.48 0.67 9.84
CA ALA A 10 -5.96 1.99 9.51
C ALA A 10 -7.05 3.03 9.20
N ALA A 11 -8.16 2.61 8.57
CA ALA A 11 -9.24 3.53 8.20
C ALA A 11 -10.08 3.97 9.41
N ASP A 12 -10.20 3.11 10.42
CA ASP A 12 -11.05 3.34 11.59
C ASP A 12 -10.44 4.31 12.62
N ARG A 13 -9.10 4.50 12.58
CA ARG A 13 -8.35 5.25 13.60
C ARG A 13 -7.99 6.69 13.23
N LEU A 14 -8.34 7.18 12.05
CA LEU A 14 -7.78 8.45 11.55
C LEU A 14 -8.84 9.39 10.95
N PRO A 15 -9.03 10.60 11.52
CA PRO A 15 -10.08 11.53 11.12
C PRO A 15 -9.94 12.06 9.68
N THR A 16 -8.73 12.03 9.11
CA THR A 16 -8.45 12.46 7.73
C THR A 16 -8.19 11.30 6.76
N GLY A 17 -8.14 10.05 7.26
CA GLY A 17 -7.79 8.87 6.46
C GLY A 17 -6.38 8.88 5.84
N ARG A 18 -5.50 9.81 6.26
CA ARG A 18 -4.13 9.97 5.74
C ARG A 18 -3.10 9.88 6.87
N VAL A 19 -2.00 9.16 6.61
CA VAL A 19 -0.90 8.95 7.56
C VAL A 19 0.46 9.35 7.00
N SER A 20 1.46 9.43 7.87
CA SER A 20 2.86 9.58 7.45
C SER A 20 3.34 8.38 6.63
N ALA A 21 4.42 8.57 5.86
CA ALA A 21 5.06 7.47 5.14
C ALA A 21 5.47 6.34 6.08
N GLU A 22 6.03 6.71 7.24
CA GLU A 22 6.50 5.78 8.26
C GLU A 22 5.38 4.88 8.77
N GLU A 23 4.20 5.46 9.03
CA GLU A 23 3.05 4.69 9.49
C GLU A 23 2.51 3.74 8.41
N VAL A 24 2.47 4.17 7.14
CA VAL A 24 2.16 3.25 6.02
C VAL A 24 3.12 2.06 6.01
N LEU A 25 4.43 2.34 6.11
CA LEU A 25 5.46 1.30 6.06
C LEU A 25 5.34 0.34 7.24
N ARG A 26 5.07 0.85 8.44
CA ARG A 26 4.84 0.05 9.63
C ARG A 26 3.66 -0.90 9.46
N LEU A 27 2.54 -0.41 8.92
CA LEU A 27 1.35 -1.20 8.65
C LEU A 27 1.59 -2.28 7.58
N LEU A 28 2.25 -1.90 6.48
CA LEU A 28 2.58 -2.84 5.41
C LEU A 28 3.56 -3.93 5.87
N ARG A 29 4.55 -3.57 6.70
CA ARG A 29 5.50 -4.54 7.25
C ARG A 29 4.84 -5.50 8.25
N ALA A 30 3.97 -4.98 9.12
CA ALA A 30 3.18 -5.83 10.01
C ALA A 30 2.26 -6.81 9.24
N GLU A 31 1.72 -6.40 8.09
CA GLU A 31 1.02 -7.31 7.19
C GLU A 31 1.95 -8.32 6.52
N ALA A 32 3.11 -7.87 6.04
CA ALA A 32 4.11 -8.75 5.42
C ALA A 32 4.52 -9.87 6.39
N ASP A 33 4.82 -9.52 7.63
CA ASP A 33 5.27 -10.47 8.64
C ASP A 33 4.15 -11.44 9.07
N ARG A 34 2.89 -10.99 9.05
CA ARG A 34 1.72 -11.84 9.36
C ARG A 34 1.32 -12.76 8.21
N THR A 35 1.50 -12.34 6.95
CA THR A 35 1.04 -13.09 5.78
C THR A 35 2.15 -13.83 5.04
N GLY A 36 3.41 -13.49 5.32
CA GLY A 36 4.57 -13.90 4.53
C GLY A 36 4.68 -13.20 3.16
N GLU A 37 3.88 -12.15 2.88
CA GLU A 37 3.88 -11.50 1.57
C GLU A 37 4.98 -10.42 1.46
N ASP A 38 6.17 -10.82 1.00
CA ASP A 38 7.34 -9.92 0.82
C ASP A 38 7.07 -8.71 -0.09
N ARG A 39 6.06 -8.78 -0.97
CA ARG A 39 5.68 -7.67 -1.86
C ARG A 39 5.16 -6.44 -1.10
N LEU A 40 4.77 -6.62 0.16
CA LEU A 40 4.36 -5.55 1.07
C LEU A 40 5.57 -4.86 1.73
N ARG A 41 6.77 -5.44 1.62
CA ARG A 41 8.02 -4.83 2.09
C ARG A 41 8.48 -3.76 1.10
N VAL A 42 7.80 -2.64 1.12
CA VAL A 42 8.12 -1.47 0.29
C VAL A 42 8.99 -0.48 1.07
N THR A 43 9.70 0.40 0.36
CA THR A 43 10.54 1.44 0.98
C THR A 43 9.85 2.80 0.95
N ALA A 44 10.29 3.72 1.80
CA ALA A 44 9.82 5.12 1.78
C ALA A 44 10.02 5.77 0.41
N SER A 45 11.16 5.50 -0.25
CA SER A 45 11.47 5.99 -1.59
C SER A 45 10.50 5.45 -2.63
N THR A 46 10.06 4.18 -2.49
CA THR A 46 9.05 3.58 -3.37
C THR A 46 7.70 4.27 -3.22
N LEU A 47 7.25 4.50 -1.97
CA LEU A 47 6.00 5.24 -1.71
C LEU A 47 6.04 6.66 -2.28
N ARG A 48 7.17 7.37 -2.10
CA ARG A 48 7.37 8.71 -2.67
C ARG A 48 7.34 8.66 -4.20
N GLY A 49 7.99 7.68 -4.80
CA GLY A 49 7.99 7.47 -6.26
C GLY A 49 6.61 7.15 -6.83
N TRP A 50 5.74 6.49 -6.08
CA TRP A 50 4.35 6.28 -6.47
C TRP A 50 3.56 7.57 -6.53
N LYS A 51 3.75 8.43 -5.53
CA LYS A 51 3.09 9.74 -5.46
C LYS A 51 3.53 10.71 -6.56
N SER A 52 4.77 10.57 -7.05
CA SER A 52 5.29 11.40 -8.14
C SER A 52 5.00 10.84 -9.54
N ARG A 53 4.41 9.64 -9.65
CA ARG A 53 4.17 8.99 -10.94
C ARG A 53 2.75 9.24 -11.43
N PRO A 54 2.58 9.83 -12.63
CA PRO A 54 1.26 9.93 -13.24
C PRO A 54 0.70 8.52 -13.52
N GLY A 55 -0.58 8.32 -13.24
CA GLY A 55 -1.26 7.03 -13.39
C GLY A 55 -1.15 6.07 -12.21
N VAL A 56 -0.47 6.45 -11.13
CA VAL A 56 -0.53 5.72 -9.84
C VAL A 56 -1.61 6.37 -8.97
N PRO A 57 -2.63 5.61 -8.51
CA PRO A 57 -3.75 6.15 -7.74
C PRO A 57 -3.37 6.36 -6.27
N VAL A 58 -2.25 7.05 -6.00
CA VAL A 58 -1.83 7.50 -4.68
C VAL A 58 -1.88 9.01 -4.68
N SER A 59 -2.86 9.56 -3.98
CA SER A 59 -3.24 10.97 -4.07
C SER A 59 -2.12 11.91 -3.60
N PRO A 60 -1.93 13.06 -4.27
CA PRO A 60 -1.05 14.12 -3.79
C PRO A 60 -1.61 14.78 -2.50
N GLY A 61 -0.73 15.46 -1.74
CA GLY A 61 -1.06 16.17 -0.49
C GLY A 61 -0.29 15.67 0.74
N PRO A 62 -0.48 16.22 1.94
CA PRO A 62 0.22 15.75 3.13
C PRO A 62 -0.22 14.32 3.49
N GLY A 63 0.76 13.44 3.70
CA GLY A 63 0.53 12.02 4.03
C GLY A 63 0.16 11.12 2.85
N TYR A 64 -0.31 9.92 3.20
CA TYR A 64 -0.70 8.82 2.32
C TYR A 64 -2.02 8.23 2.78
N ASN A 65 -2.92 7.96 1.85
CA ASN A 65 -4.09 7.15 2.13
C ASN A 65 -3.70 5.66 2.05
N VAL A 66 -3.85 4.94 3.17
CA VAL A 66 -3.49 3.53 3.25
C VAL A 66 -4.33 2.68 2.29
N ALA A 67 -5.61 3.01 2.10
CA ALA A 67 -6.49 2.26 1.21
C ALA A 67 -6.05 2.38 -0.26
N GLU A 68 -5.61 3.56 -0.69
CA GLU A 68 -5.06 3.79 -2.04
C GLU A 68 -3.78 2.97 -2.27
N VAL A 69 -2.86 3.01 -1.30
CA VAL A 69 -1.60 2.26 -1.34
C VAL A 69 -1.86 0.75 -1.44
N VAL A 70 -2.77 0.23 -0.61
CA VAL A 70 -3.15 -1.19 -0.61
C VAL A 70 -3.86 -1.56 -1.92
N ALA A 71 -4.77 -0.73 -2.41
CA ALA A 71 -5.46 -0.97 -3.68
C ALA A 71 -4.46 -1.00 -4.85
N TYR A 72 -3.50 -0.08 -4.88
CA TYR A 72 -2.46 -0.08 -5.90
C TYR A 72 -1.60 -1.35 -5.83
N LEU A 73 -1.18 -1.78 -4.64
CA LEU A 73 -0.45 -3.04 -4.46
C LEU A 73 -1.23 -4.25 -4.99
N ARG A 74 -2.56 -4.31 -4.76
CA ARG A 74 -3.43 -5.36 -5.33
C ARG A 74 -3.48 -5.32 -6.85
N THR A 75 -3.64 -4.14 -7.45
CA THR A 75 -3.66 -4.03 -8.93
C THR A 75 -2.31 -4.39 -9.54
N ARG A 76 -1.19 -4.07 -8.87
CA ARG A 76 0.15 -4.45 -9.30
C ARG A 76 0.37 -5.96 -9.23
N ARG A 77 -0.19 -6.65 -8.22
CA ARG A 77 -0.21 -8.13 -8.15
C ARG A 77 -0.89 -8.75 -9.37
N LEU A 78 -2.04 -8.22 -9.77
CA LEU A 78 -2.79 -8.71 -10.95
C LEU A 78 -2.00 -8.49 -12.25
N ARG A 79 -1.38 -7.32 -12.44
CA ARG A 79 -0.55 -7.04 -13.64
C ARG A 79 0.73 -7.89 -13.69
N GLY A 80 1.32 -8.21 -12.54
CA GLY A 80 2.47 -9.11 -12.45
C GLY A 80 2.11 -10.57 -12.76
N GLN A 81 0.93 -11.03 -12.31
CA GLN A 81 0.43 -12.38 -12.62
C GLN A 81 0.00 -12.53 -14.08
N HIS A 82 -0.56 -11.49 -14.70
CA HIS A 82 -0.90 -11.50 -16.14
C HIS A 82 0.32 -11.62 -17.07
N ARG A 83 1.54 -11.41 -16.56
CA ARG A 83 2.79 -11.52 -17.32
C ARG A 83 3.45 -12.90 -17.19
N THR A 84 2.90 -13.78 -16.36
CA THR A 84 3.34 -15.16 -16.16
C THR A 84 2.28 -16.11 -16.72
N ILE A 85 1.97 -15.92 -17.99
CA ILE A 85 1.25 -16.86 -18.85
C ILE A 85 1.79 -16.60 -20.26
N ALA A 86 2.99 -17.13 -20.49
CA ALA A 86 3.63 -17.33 -21.79
C ALA A 86 4.58 -18.52 -21.64
#